data_AF-A0A1L7TNY0-F1
#
_entry.id   AF-A0A1L7TNY0-F1
#
_cell.length_a   1.000
_cell.length_b   1.000
_cell.length_c   1.000
_cell.angle_alpha   90.00
_cell.angle_beta   90.00
_cell.angle_gamma   90.00
#
_symmetry.space_group_name_H-M   'P 1'
#
loop_
_entity.id
_entity.type
_entity.pdbx_description
1 polymer ?
#
loop_
_entity_poly.entity_id
_entity_poly.type
_entity_poly.pdbx_seq_one_letter_code
_entity_poly.pdbx_strand_id
1 'polypeptide(L)'
;MPHITQLPFAVPDDSFDTHVHVFDPSVGPYAESRAYTPAGAPMEDLIRFSSTLNSSSNPLNLVLVQPSPYDTDNRVLLHSLQKLNSSFAIFARGIAVVNVLNITRDELLQMHQAGVRGLRINLQSDGKGVNLEKLKETLLVAAEKIQDLAGWRLQIFAPAATWDGLYEFVLKLPIEIIADHVGGLLGSSKLGSGDAGDDAAALSQPGFESLLHLAQHRRVWIKISGLYRASSRSENGYDDLETIMRRLFKEVPDRLIWASDWPHTGEGATRAKKDAAKRLAEIEQFRTIDNFGILQSLRDWAGGDDAWRKMMVENPRKLFTSSV
;
A
#
# COMPACT_ATOMS: atom_id res chain seq x y z
N MET A 1 8.44 11.60 20.73
CA MET A 1 7.11 11.79 21.36
C MET A 1 6.83 10.65 22.34
N PRO A 2 5.97 10.79 23.37
CA PRO A 2 5.60 9.66 24.22
C PRO A 2 4.92 8.55 23.37
N HIS A 3 5.19 7.28 23.68
CA HIS A 3 4.53 6.15 23.03
C HIS A 3 3.01 6.23 23.27
N ILE A 4 2.26 6.43 22.19
CA ILE A 4 0.81 6.51 22.25
C ILE A 4 0.27 5.08 22.26
N THR A 5 -0.38 4.67 23.35
CA THR A 5 -0.95 3.32 23.48
C THR A 5 -2.42 3.24 23.06
N GLN A 6 -3.06 4.40 22.84
CA GLN A 6 -4.41 4.56 22.34
C GLN A 6 -4.55 5.91 21.64
N LEU A 7 -5.27 5.99 20.53
CA LEU A 7 -5.53 7.26 19.87
C LEU A 7 -6.30 8.21 20.80
N PRO A 8 -5.94 9.50 20.86
CA PRO A 8 -6.74 10.49 21.58
C PRO A 8 -8.02 10.88 20.83
N PHE A 9 -8.25 10.32 19.63
CA PHE A 9 -9.45 10.47 18.83
C PHE A 9 -9.85 9.12 18.22
N ALA A 10 -11.14 8.91 17.96
CA ALA A 10 -11.58 7.76 17.17
C ALA A 10 -11.31 8.03 15.67
N VAL A 11 -10.78 7.06 14.94
CA VAL A 11 -10.88 7.10 13.48
C VAL A 11 -12.35 7.08 13.08
N PRO A 12 -12.76 7.73 11.97
CA PRO A 12 -14.16 7.77 11.58
C PRO A 12 -14.74 6.36 11.39
N ASP A 13 -16.02 6.18 11.69
CA ASP A 13 -16.73 4.94 11.35
C ASP A 13 -16.63 4.65 9.84
N ASP A 14 -16.63 3.36 9.50
CA ASP A 14 -16.42 2.84 8.15
C ASP A 14 -15.06 3.21 7.51
N SER A 15 -14.06 3.57 8.32
CA SER A 15 -12.70 3.78 7.82
C SER A 15 -12.14 2.51 7.17
N PHE A 16 -11.28 2.71 6.18
CA PHE A 16 -10.62 1.63 5.45
C PHE A 16 -9.14 1.55 5.83
N ASP A 17 -8.63 0.33 6.02
CA ASP A 17 -7.21 0.02 5.89
C ASP A 17 -6.95 -0.55 4.50
N THR A 18 -6.33 0.25 3.62
CA THR A 18 -6.24 -0.07 2.18
C THR A 18 -5.00 -0.88 1.77
N HIS A 19 -4.21 -1.39 2.72
CA HIS A 19 -3.04 -2.21 2.44
C HIS A 19 -2.65 -3.04 3.65
N VAL A 20 -3.12 -4.27 3.66
CA VAL A 20 -2.75 -5.27 4.66
C VAL A 20 -2.41 -6.59 3.98
N HIS A 21 -1.57 -7.39 4.62
CA HIS A 21 -1.15 -8.70 4.12
C HIS A 21 -1.51 -9.79 5.12
N VAL A 22 -1.99 -10.94 4.65
CA VAL A 22 -2.14 -12.14 5.49
C VAL A 22 -1.04 -13.12 5.15
N PHE A 23 -0.39 -13.68 6.17
CA PHE A 23 0.61 -14.73 6.07
C PHE A 23 0.15 -15.94 6.88
N ASP A 24 -0.42 -16.92 6.20
CA ASP A 24 -0.92 -18.16 6.79
C ASP A 24 -0.47 -19.38 5.96
N PRO A 25 0.66 -20.02 6.32
CA PRO A 25 1.16 -21.20 5.62
C PRO A 25 0.26 -22.43 5.78
N SER A 26 -0.71 -22.41 6.70
CA SER A 26 -1.68 -23.51 6.86
C SER A 26 -2.77 -23.50 5.78
N VAL A 27 -3.04 -22.34 5.17
CA VAL A 27 -4.00 -22.17 4.08
C VAL A 27 -3.35 -22.39 2.71
N GLY A 28 -2.12 -21.91 2.54
CA GLY A 28 -1.34 -22.10 1.31
C GLY A 28 0.16 -21.95 1.59
N PRO A 29 1.02 -22.76 0.96
CA PRO A 29 2.46 -22.72 1.21
C PRO A 29 3.08 -21.43 0.66
N TYR A 30 4.18 -20.98 1.26
CA TYR A 30 5.01 -19.96 0.62
C TYR A 30 5.66 -20.51 -0.65
N ALA A 31 5.83 -19.65 -1.65
CA ALA A 31 6.49 -19.99 -2.90
C ALA A 31 7.96 -20.38 -2.65
N GLU A 32 8.47 -21.30 -3.47
CA GLU A 32 9.91 -21.63 -3.49
C GLU A 32 10.75 -20.44 -3.95
N SER A 33 10.20 -19.60 -4.83
CA SER A 33 10.80 -18.38 -5.38
C SER A 33 10.85 -17.20 -4.39
N ARG A 34 10.29 -17.34 -3.18
CA ARG A 34 10.18 -16.23 -2.22
C ARG A 34 11.53 -15.62 -1.89
N ALA A 35 11.56 -14.31 -1.63
CA ALA A 35 12.79 -13.62 -1.25
C ALA A 35 13.17 -13.79 0.24
N TYR A 36 12.22 -14.23 1.09
CA TYR A 36 12.36 -14.38 2.53
C TYR A 36 11.22 -15.26 3.08
N THR A 37 11.41 -15.86 4.26
CA THR A 37 10.34 -16.58 4.98
C THR A 37 9.78 -15.69 6.10
N PRO A 38 8.53 -15.19 6.00
CA PRO A 38 7.94 -14.35 7.05
C PRO A 38 7.45 -15.17 8.25
N ALA A 39 7.36 -14.51 9.41
CA ALA A 39 6.55 -14.98 10.53
C ALA A 39 5.07 -15.10 10.13
N GLY A 40 4.31 -15.89 10.90
CA GLY A 40 2.86 -16.00 10.71
C GLY A 40 2.16 -14.69 11.08
N ALA A 41 1.20 -14.29 10.24
CA ALA A 41 0.30 -13.16 10.44
C ALA A 41 -1.08 -13.56 9.91
N PRO A 42 -1.80 -14.44 10.66
CA PRO A 42 -3.10 -14.95 10.24
C PRO A 42 -4.16 -13.85 10.26
N MET A 43 -5.25 -14.10 9.52
CA MET A 43 -6.35 -13.15 9.37
C MET A 43 -7.01 -12.78 10.71
N GLU A 44 -7.08 -13.70 11.66
CA GLU A 44 -7.64 -13.45 13.00
C GLU A 44 -6.81 -12.41 13.78
N ASP A 45 -5.50 -12.36 13.56
CA ASP A 45 -4.63 -11.35 14.15
C ASP A 45 -4.77 -10.00 13.44
N LEU A 46 -4.99 -10.00 12.12
CA LEU A 46 -5.37 -8.80 11.37
C LEU A 46 -6.67 -8.19 11.89
N ILE A 47 -7.71 -9.01 12.14
CA ILE A 47 -8.99 -8.55 12.68
C ILE A 47 -8.75 -7.93 14.07
N ARG A 48 -7.98 -8.60 14.94
CA ARG A 48 -7.64 -8.07 16.26
C ARG A 48 -6.93 -6.73 16.17
N PHE A 49 -5.93 -6.61 15.30
CA PHE A 49 -5.22 -5.36 15.03
C PHE A 49 -6.16 -4.27 14.50
N SER A 50 -7.00 -4.59 13.52
CA SER A 50 -7.96 -3.63 12.94
C SER A 50 -8.91 -3.07 14.01
N SER A 51 -9.39 -3.94 14.92
CA SER A 51 -10.23 -3.54 16.04
C SER A 51 -9.51 -2.68 17.09
N THR A 52 -8.17 -2.65 17.16
CA THR A 52 -7.49 -1.72 18.08
C THR A 52 -7.41 -0.31 17.52
N LEU A 53 -7.49 -0.15 16.21
CA LEU A 53 -7.44 1.16 15.53
C LEU A 53 -8.80 1.84 15.50
N ASN A 54 -9.89 1.07 15.54
CA ASN A 54 -11.24 1.59 15.61
C ASN A 54 -11.75 1.56 17.06
N SER A 55 -12.12 2.72 17.60
CA SER A 55 -12.70 2.80 18.94
C SER A 55 -14.17 2.35 18.96
N SER A 56 -14.84 2.32 17.81
CA SER A 56 -16.14 1.65 17.67
C SER A 56 -15.93 0.13 17.68
N SER A 57 -16.93 -0.63 18.14
CA SER A 57 -16.84 -2.09 18.26
C SER A 57 -16.67 -2.83 16.92
N ASN A 58 -16.62 -2.12 15.80
CA ASN A 58 -16.49 -2.69 14.46
C ASN A 58 -15.05 -2.57 13.94
N PRO A 59 -14.48 -3.63 13.36
CA PRO A 59 -13.19 -3.53 12.66
C PRO A 59 -13.28 -2.61 11.44
N LEU A 60 -12.13 -2.16 10.95
CA LEU A 60 -12.03 -1.37 9.72
C LEU A 60 -12.45 -2.20 8.50
N ASN A 61 -12.87 -1.51 7.44
CA ASN A 61 -12.97 -2.11 6.11
C ASN A 61 -11.55 -2.43 5.61
N LEU A 62 -11.34 -3.56 4.92
CA LEU A 62 -10.00 -4.06 4.63
C LEU A 62 -9.74 -4.18 3.12
N VAL A 63 -8.53 -3.80 2.69
CA VAL A 63 -8.01 -4.17 1.36
C VAL A 63 -6.78 -5.03 1.53
N LEU A 64 -6.96 -6.33 1.27
CA LEU A 64 -5.90 -7.32 1.35
C LEU A 64 -5.08 -7.27 0.07
N VAL A 65 -3.77 -7.12 0.22
CA VAL A 65 -2.83 -7.10 -0.89
C VAL A 65 -2.03 -8.39 -0.86
N GLN A 66 -1.93 -9.08 -1.99
CA GLN A 66 -1.10 -10.28 -2.12
C GLN A 66 0.38 -9.95 -1.79
N PRO A 67 0.97 -10.61 -0.77
CA PRO A 67 2.37 -10.38 -0.42
C PRO A 67 3.30 -11.27 -1.24
N SER A 68 4.52 -10.79 -1.49
CA SER A 68 5.47 -11.46 -2.39
C SER A 68 5.92 -12.88 -2.00
N PRO A 69 5.89 -13.32 -0.73
CA PRO A 69 6.22 -14.72 -0.39
C PRO A 69 5.28 -15.78 -0.97
N TYR A 70 4.09 -15.40 -1.44
CA TYR A 70 3.18 -16.31 -2.14
C TYR A 70 3.26 -16.20 -3.66
N ASP A 71 4.10 -15.29 -4.18
CA ASP A 71 4.22 -15.03 -5.61
C ASP A 71 2.83 -14.82 -6.25
N THR A 72 2.48 -15.59 -7.28
CA THR A 72 1.19 -15.55 -7.98
C THR A 72 0.13 -16.49 -7.41
N ASP A 73 0.42 -17.26 -6.36
CA ASP A 73 -0.56 -18.10 -5.68
C ASP A 73 -1.42 -17.24 -4.73
N ASN A 74 -2.60 -16.83 -5.22
CA ASN A 74 -3.52 -15.98 -4.47
C ASN A 74 -4.45 -16.76 -3.53
N ARG A 75 -4.23 -18.05 -3.26
CA ARG A 75 -5.16 -18.86 -2.45
C ARG A 75 -5.38 -18.29 -1.04
N VAL A 76 -4.32 -17.82 -0.37
CA VAL A 76 -4.42 -17.20 0.96
C VAL A 76 -5.23 -15.90 0.90
N LEU A 77 -5.01 -15.08 -0.14
CA LEU A 77 -5.80 -13.87 -0.39
C LEU A 77 -7.28 -14.21 -0.57
N LEU A 78 -7.60 -15.12 -1.50
CA LEU A 78 -8.99 -15.47 -1.84
C LEU A 78 -9.74 -16.10 -0.67
N HIS A 79 -9.08 -17.00 0.06
CA HIS A 79 -9.63 -17.60 1.29
C HIS A 79 -9.94 -16.55 2.36
N SER A 80 -9.02 -15.60 2.56
CA SER A 80 -9.20 -14.52 3.53
C SER A 80 -10.35 -13.59 3.14
N LEU A 81 -10.45 -13.21 1.86
CA LEU A 81 -11.56 -12.39 1.37
C LEU A 81 -12.91 -13.07 1.56
N GLN A 82 -12.99 -14.37 1.29
CA GLN A 82 -14.22 -15.14 1.50
C GLN A 82 -14.61 -15.09 2.97
N LYS A 83 -13.72 -15.47 3.90
CA LYS A 83 -14.01 -15.47 5.34
C LYS A 83 -14.37 -14.09 5.87
N LEU A 84 -13.64 -13.04 5.49
CA LEU A 84 -13.91 -11.68 5.94
C LEU A 84 -15.30 -11.21 5.54
N ASN A 85 -15.66 -11.37 4.25
CA ASN A 85 -16.95 -10.90 3.75
C ASN A 85 -18.13 -11.76 4.21
N SER A 86 -17.95 -13.08 4.38
CA SER A 86 -19.06 -13.98 4.75
C SER A 86 -19.17 -14.21 6.26
N SER A 87 -18.11 -14.73 6.88
CA SER A 87 -18.14 -15.20 8.27
C SER A 87 -18.02 -14.06 9.28
N PHE A 88 -17.19 -13.07 8.99
CA PHE A 88 -16.95 -11.93 9.89
C PHE A 88 -17.78 -10.70 9.55
N ALA A 89 -18.46 -10.69 8.39
CA ALA A 89 -19.21 -9.54 7.87
C ALA A 89 -18.39 -8.23 7.80
N ILE A 90 -17.08 -8.35 7.57
CA ILE A 90 -16.16 -7.22 7.37
C ILE A 90 -16.06 -6.99 5.87
N PHE A 91 -16.35 -5.76 5.41
CA PHE A 91 -16.17 -5.42 4.00
C PHE A 91 -14.69 -5.57 3.64
N ALA A 92 -14.40 -6.50 2.72
CA ALA A 92 -13.05 -6.74 2.26
C ALA A 92 -12.95 -6.76 0.72
N ARG A 93 -11.86 -6.19 0.21
CA ARG A 93 -11.44 -6.25 -1.20
C ARG A 93 -10.00 -6.73 -1.32
N GLY A 94 -9.66 -7.23 -2.51
CA GLY A 94 -8.34 -7.79 -2.78
C GLY A 94 -7.57 -7.05 -3.86
N ILE A 95 -6.24 -7.04 -3.76
CA ILE A 95 -5.30 -6.75 -4.85
C ILE A 95 -4.42 -7.99 -5.04
N ALA A 96 -4.56 -8.63 -6.19
CA ALA A 96 -3.88 -9.89 -6.50
C ALA A 96 -2.51 -9.65 -7.18
N VAL A 97 -1.65 -10.67 -7.18
CA VAL A 97 -0.48 -10.74 -8.08
C VAL A 97 -0.70 -11.89 -9.04
N VAL A 98 -0.54 -11.64 -10.33
CA VAL A 98 -0.76 -12.66 -11.37
C VAL A 98 0.36 -12.63 -12.39
N ASN A 99 0.57 -13.74 -13.08
CA ASN A 99 1.34 -13.73 -14.31
C ASN A 99 0.45 -13.13 -15.41
N VAL A 100 0.69 -11.86 -15.74
CA VAL A 100 -0.09 -11.10 -16.73
C VAL A 100 0.01 -11.64 -18.15
N LEU A 101 0.92 -12.58 -18.44
CA LEU A 101 0.97 -13.23 -19.76
C LEU A 101 0.04 -14.45 -19.83
N ASN A 102 -0.15 -15.14 -18.70
CA ASN A 102 -0.84 -16.43 -18.67
C ASN A 102 -2.24 -16.35 -18.06
N ILE A 103 -2.55 -15.29 -17.30
CA ILE A 103 -3.86 -15.13 -16.66
C ILE A 103 -4.98 -15.04 -17.71
N THR A 104 -5.99 -15.90 -17.54
CA THR A 104 -7.18 -15.99 -18.39
C THR A 104 -8.27 -15.04 -17.92
N ARG A 105 -9.25 -14.79 -18.79
CA ARG A 105 -10.41 -13.96 -18.44
C ARG A 105 -11.25 -14.61 -17.34
N ASP A 106 -11.43 -15.93 -17.39
CA ASP A 106 -12.23 -16.66 -16.41
C ASP A 106 -11.62 -16.61 -15.01
N GLU A 107 -10.29 -16.74 -14.90
CA GLU A 107 -9.58 -16.57 -13.62
C GLU A 107 -9.76 -15.15 -13.07
N LEU A 108 -9.66 -14.12 -13.92
CA LEU A 108 -9.92 -12.74 -13.50
C LEU A 108 -11.36 -12.52 -13.03
N LEU A 109 -12.34 -13.15 -13.68
CA LEU A 109 -13.75 -13.09 -13.27
C LEU A 109 -13.99 -13.81 -11.94
N GLN A 110 -13.36 -14.97 -11.71
CA GLN A 110 -13.40 -15.67 -10.43
C GLN A 110 -12.79 -14.81 -9.30
N MET A 111 -11.64 -14.19 -9.56
CA MET A 111 -11.03 -13.23 -8.63
C MET A 111 -11.96 -12.04 -8.37
N HIS A 112 -12.61 -11.50 -9.41
CA HIS A 112 -13.57 -10.41 -9.26
C HIS A 112 -14.75 -10.79 -8.35
N GLN A 113 -15.31 -11.99 -8.53
CA GLN A 113 -16.39 -12.52 -7.71
C GLN A 113 -15.95 -12.72 -6.25
N ALA A 114 -14.71 -13.15 -6.02
CA ALA A 114 -14.11 -13.26 -4.69
C ALA A 114 -13.79 -11.90 -4.02
N GLY A 115 -13.97 -10.78 -4.74
CA GLY A 115 -13.76 -9.43 -4.21
C GLY A 115 -12.44 -8.77 -4.60
N VAL A 116 -11.65 -9.35 -5.51
CA VAL A 116 -10.45 -8.70 -6.05
C VAL A 116 -10.84 -7.51 -6.94
N ARG A 117 -10.14 -6.39 -6.80
CA ARG A 117 -10.34 -5.12 -7.51
C ARG A 117 -9.03 -4.53 -8.01
N GLY A 118 -8.02 -5.36 -8.25
CA GLY A 118 -6.81 -4.88 -8.89
C GLY A 118 -5.67 -5.89 -8.91
N LEU A 119 -4.62 -5.51 -9.63
CA LEU A 119 -3.37 -6.26 -9.75
C LEU A 119 -2.21 -5.42 -9.20
N ARG A 120 -1.28 -6.06 -8.50
CA ARG A 120 -0.07 -5.42 -7.97
C ARG A 120 1.14 -5.69 -8.84
N ILE A 121 1.92 -4.65 -9.08
CA ILE A 121 3.25 -4.68 -9.70
C ILE A 121 4.25 -4.07 -8.71
N ASN A 122 5.23 -4.85 -8.26
CA ASN A 122 6.16 -4.45 -7.19
C ASN A 122 7.60 -4.44 -7.71
N LEU A 123 8.26 -3.29 -7.64
CA LEU A 123 9.62 -3.06 -8.17
C LEU A 123 10.66 -2.76 -7.08
N GLN A 124 10.25 -2.60 -5.82
CA GLN A 124 11.18 -2.28 -4.72
C GLN A 124 11.62 -3.53 -3.93
N SER A 125 10.95 -4.67 -4.12
CA SER A 125 11.21 -5.87 -3.31
C SER A 125 12.38 -6.72 -3.80
N ASP A 126 12.82 -6.55 -5.05
CA ASP A 126 13.89 -7.36 -5.66
C ASP A 126 15.28 -6.69 -5.61
N GLY A 127 15.36 -5.43 -5.19
CA GLY A 127 16.61 -4.66 -5.09
C GLY A 127 17.28 -4.37 -6.43
N LYS A 128 16.57 -4.56 -7.55
CA LYS A 128 17.09 -4.29 -8.90
C LYS A 128 16.68 -2.90 -9.36
N GLY A 129 17.48 -2.32 -10.26
CA GLY A 129 17.11 -1.06 -10.91
C GLY A 129 15.84 -1.20 -11.74
N VAL A 130 15.06 -0.12 -11.86
CA VAL A 130 13.80 -0.12 -12.62
C VAL A 130 14.10 -0.10 -14.12
N ASN A 131 13.70 -1.15 -14.84
CA ASN A 131 13.62 -1.12 -16.30
C ASN A 131 12.28 -0.50 -16.71
N LEU A 132 12.32 0.80 -17.05
CA LEU A 132 11.13 1.59 -17.33
C LEU A 132 10.32 1.08 -18.54
N GLU A 133 10.99 0.65 -19.60
CA GLU A 133 10.29 0.15 -20.79
C GLU A 133 9.60 -1.18 -20.51
N LYS A 134 10.26 -2.08 -19.77
CA LYS A 134 9.63 -3.34 -19.36
C LYS A 134 8.45 -3.10 -18.42
N LEU A 135 8.55 -2.09 -17.55
CA LEU A 135 7.46 -1.67 -16.68
C LEU A 135 6.26 -1.16 -17.50
N LYS A 136 6.48 -0.26 -18.46
CA LYS A 136 5.40 0.24 -19.33
C LYS A 136 4.72 -0.90 -20.09
N GLU A 137 5.48 -1.83 -20.65
CA GLU A 137 4.95 -3.02 -21.32
C GLU A 137 4.06 -3.84 -20.37
N THR A 138 4.57 -4.13 -19.16
CA THR A 138 3.83 -4.88 -18.14
C THR A 138 2.55 -4.17 -17.72
N LEU A 139 2.61 -2.84 -17.52
CA LEU A 139 1.46 -2.03 -17.15
C LEU A 139 0.40 -2.00 -18.25
N LEU A 140 0.80 -1.87 -19.51
CA LEU A 140 -0.13 -1.85 -20.64
C LEU A 140 -0.86 -3.19 -20.76
N VAL A 141 -0.12 -4.30 -20.78
CA VAL A 141 -0.70 -5.65 -20.85
C VAL A 141 -1.64 -5.92 -19.68
N ALA A 142 -1.24 -5.52 -18.46
CA ALA A 142 -2.08 -5.69 -17.28
C ALA A 142 -3.35 -4.84 -17.36
N ALA A 143 -3.23 -3.57 -17.78
CA ALA A 143 -4.36 -2.65 -17.92
C ALA A 143 -5.35 -3.14 -18.98
N GLU A 144 -4.87 -3.58 -20.14
CA GLU A 144 -5.71 -4.10 -21.22
C GLU A 144 -6.54 -5.31 -20.79
N LYS A 145 -5.99 -6.19 -19.94
CA LYS A 145 -6.71 -7.37 -19.42
C LYS A 145 -7.82 -7.03 -18.42
N ILE A 146 -7.68 -5.93 -17.69
CA ILE A 146 -8.55 -5.61 -16.55
C ILE A 146 -9.43 -4.37 -16.76
N GLN A 147 -9.23 -3.60 -17.83
CA GLN A 147 -9.96 -2.34 -18.09
C GLN A 147 -11.49 -2.50 -18.09
N ASP A 148 -11.99 -3.65 -18.58
CA ASP A 148 -13.43 -3.95 -18.63
C ASP A 148 -13.97 -4.56 -17.31
N LEU A 149 -13.16 -4.63 -16.25
CA LEU A 149 -13.60 -5.12 -14.95
C LEU A 149 -13.91 -3.92 -14.04
N ALA A 150 -15.19 -3.81 -13.67
CA ALA A 150 -15.67 -2.73 -12.82
C ALA A 150 -14.82 -2.57 -11.54
N GLY A 151 -14.36 -1.34 -11.32
CA GLY A 151 -13.56 -0.97 -10.15
C GLY A 151 -12.14 -1.57 -10.10
N TRP A 152 -11.63 -2.23 -11.14
CA TRP A 152 -10.26 -2.75 -11.13
C TRP A 152 -9.22 -1.64 -11.31
N ARG A 153 -8.05 -1.78 -10.67
CA ARG A 153 -6.93 -0.83 -10.74
C ARG A 153 -5.58 -1.55 -10.78
N LEU A 154 -4.54 -0.84 -11.21
CA LEU A 154 -3.16 -1.30 -11.02
C LEU A 154 -2.57 -0.66 -9.78
N GLN A 155 -1.96 -1.46 -8.91
CA GLN A 155 -1.22 -0.98 -7.75
C GLN A 155 0.28 -1.11 -8.00
N ILE A 156 1.03 -0.03 -7.81
CA ILE A 156 2.47 0.03 -8.09
C ILE A 156 3.23 0.43 -6.83
N PHE A 157 4.27 -0.34 -6.51
CA PHE A 157 5.29 0.08 -5.56
C PHE A 157 6.63 0.26 -6.28
N ALA A 158 7.07 1.51 -6.41
CA ALA A 158 8.26 1.92 -7.17
C ALA A 158 8.97 3.09 -6.45
N PRO A 159 10.26 3.36 -6.73
CA PRO A 159 10.92 4.59 -6.28
C PRO A 159 10.27 5.82 -6.91
N ALA A 160 10.23 6.95 -6.19
CA ALA A 160 9.59 8.19 -6.66
C ALA A 160 10.01 8.62 -8.07
N ALA A 161 11.31 8.62 -8.38
CA ALA A 161 11.85 9.00 -9.69
C ALA A 161 11.23 8.24 -10.88
N THR A 162 10.62 7.07 -10.64
CA THR A 162 9.91 6.28 -11.66
C THR A 162 8.72 7.06 -12.25
N TRP A 163 8.07 7.92 -11.47
CA TRP A 163 6.90 8.68 -11.92
C TRP A 163 7.24 9.67 -13.04
N ASP A 164 8.44 10.23 -13.06
CA ASP A 164 8.88 11.12 -14.17
C ASP A 164 8.92 10.35 -15.50
N GLY A 165 9.49 9.14 -15.49
CA GLY A 165 9.55 8.29 -16.66
C GLY A 165 8.19 7.69 -17.08
N LEU A 166 7.24 7.61 -16.15
CA LEU A 166 5.90 7.08 -16.38
C LEU A 166 4.86 8.16 -16.72
N TYR A 167 5.15 9.43 -16.51
CA TYR A 167 4.16 10.52 -16.54
C TYR A 167 3.27 10.50 -17.79
N GLU A 168 3.87 10.66 -18.97
CA GLU A 168 3.16 10.67 -20.25
C GLU A 168 2.42 9.35 -20.56
N PHE A 169 2.96 8.24 -20.07
CA PHE A 169 2.37 6.93 -20.27
C PHE A 169 1.12 6.75 -19.38
N VAL A 170 1.19 7.12 -18.10
CA VAL A 170 0.10 6.98 -17.13
C VAL A 170 -1.08 7.90 -17.45
N LEU A 171 -0.82 9.08 -18.03
CA LEU A 171 -1.88 9.96 -18.55
C LEU A 171 -2.77 9.26 -19.58
N LYS A 172 -2.21 8.32 -20.37
CA LYS A 172 -2.88 7.65 -21.49
C LYS A 172 -3.36 6.23 -21.19
N LEU A 173 -2.99 5.66 -20.04
CA LEU A 173 -3.34 4.30 -19.67
C LEU A 173 -4.88 4.14 -19.61
N PRO A 174 -5.49 2.99 -19.96
CA PRO A 174 -6.96 2.88 -19.90
C PRO A 174 -7.51 2.78 -18.46
N ILE A 175 -6.64 2.73 -17.44
CA ILE A 175 -7.02 2.53 -16.05
C ILE A 175 -6.25 3.45 -15.10
N GLU A 176 -6.85 3.78 -13.94
CA GLU A 176 -6.16 4.52 -12.88
C GLU A 176 -5.17 3.62 -12.12
N ILE A 177 -4.17 4.24 -11.49
CA ILE A 177 -3.13 3.56 -10.70
C ILE A 177 -3.28 3.91 -9.21
N ILE A 178 -2.91 2.98 -8.34
CA ILE A 178 -2.68 3.19 -6.91
C ILE A 178 -1.17 3.18 -6.67
N ALA A 179 -0.63 4.33 -6.25
CA ALA A 179 0.78 4.48 -5.86
C ALA A 179 0.95 4.08 -4.40
N ASP A 180 1.62 2.95 -4.15
CA ASP A 180 1.89 2.45 -2.79
C ASP A 180 2.89 3.34 -2.04
N HIS A 181 2.74 3.39 -0.72
CA HIS A 181 3.70 3.97 0.24
C HIS A 181 4.16 5.38 -0.15
N VAL A 182 3.20 6.31 -0.22
CA VAL A 182 3.43 7.73 -0.59
C VAL A 182 4.03 7.87 -2.01
N GLY A 183 3.81 6.87 -2.87
CA GLY A 183 4.42 6.80 -4.20
C GLY A 183 5.94 6.65 -4.18
N GLY A 184 6.50 6.14 -3.09
CA GLY A 184 7.95 5.99 -2.93
C GLY A 184 8.70 7.29 -2.66
N LEU A 185 7.98 8.38 -2.35
CA LEU A 185 8.57 9.63 -1.86
C LEU A 185 9.29 9.37 -0.53
N LEU A 186 10.41 10.06 -0.33
CA LEU A 186 11.24 9.95 0.86
C LEU A 186 11.25 11.26 1.64
N GLY A 187 11.32 11.16 2.96
CA GLY A 187 11.61 12.29 3.85
C GLY A 187 13.07 12.67 3.79
N SER A 188 13.42 13.85 4.32
CA SER A 188 14.79 14.36 4.28
C SER A 188 15.81 13.40 4.92
N SER A 189 15.41 12.64 5.95
CA SER A 189 16.28 11.64 6.60
C SER A 189 16.67 10.45 5.71
N LYS A 190 15.94 10.20 4.62
CA LYS A 190 16.28 9.13 3.64
C LYS A 190 16.76 9.66 2.28
N LEU A 191 16.70 10.98 2.04
CA LEU A 191 17.24 11.62 0.83
C LEU A 191 18.75 11.91 0.90
N GLY A 192 19.38 11.71 2.06
CA GLY A 192 20.81 11.99 2.25
C GLY A 192 21.13 13.46 2.48
N SER A 193 20.12 14.31 2.69
CA SER A 193 20.21 15.76 2.91
C SER A 193 20.79 16.16 4.29
N GLY A 194 21.16 15.19 5.13
CA GLY A 194 21.60 15.42 6.51
C GLY A 194 20.44 15.75 7.46
N ASP A 195 20.76 15.92 8.75
CA ASP A 195 19.76 16.21 9.81
C ASP A 195 19.17 17.63 9.73
N ALA A 196 19.74 18.50 8.90
CA ALA A 196 19.16 19.81 8.62
C ALA A 196 17.92 19.60 7.78
N GLY A 197 16.74 19.84 8.37
CA GLY A 197 15.42 19.73 7.76
C GLY A 197 15.22 20.64 6.56
N ASP A 198 15.90 20.35 5.46
CA ASP A 198 15.66 20.97 4.17
C ASP A 198 14.41 20.35 3.55
N ASP A 199 13.26 20.77 4.09
CA ASP A 199 11.94 20.42 3.60
C ASP A 199 11.76 20.81 2.12
N ALA A 200 12.53 21.79 1.62
CA ALA A 200 12.55 22.13 0.20
C ALA A 200 13.20 21.03 -0.65
N ALA A 201 14.23 20.34 -0.14
CA ALA A 201 14.82 19.18 -0.81
C ALA A 201 13.83 18.01 -0.92
N ALA A 202 12.98 17.80 0.10
CA ALA A 202 11.94 16.77 0.08
C ALA A 202 10.88 17.03 -1.00
N LEU A 203 10.48 18.29 -1.21
CA LEU A 203 9.54 18.66 -2.29
C LEU A 203 10.20 18.70 -3.68
N SER A 204 11.51 18.86 -3.75
CA SER A 204 12.27 18.92 -5.01
C SER A 204 12.79 17.55 -5.47
N GLN A 205 12.45 16.46 -4.77
CA GLN A 205 12.91 15.12 -5.14
C GLN A 205 12.33 14.66 -6.49
N PRO A 206 13.10 13.92 -7.31
CA PRO A 206 12.60 13.38 -8.58
C PRO A 206 11.31 12.58 -8.40
N GLY A 207 10.36 12.76 -9.32
CA GLY A 207 9.06 12.13 -9.29
C GLY A 207 7.97 12.83 -8.48
N PHE A 208 8.30 13.79 -7.59
CA PHE A 208 7.30 14.44 -6.73
C PHE A 208 6.23 15.17 -7.55
N GLU A 209 6.65 16.11 -8.41
CA GLU A 209 5.72 16.89 -9.24
C GLU A 209 4.95 16.00 -10.22
N SER A 210 5.60 15.00 -10.82
CA SER A 210 4.94 14.03 -11.69
C SER A 210 3.84 13.25 -10.97
N LEU A 211 4.11 12.74 -9.76
CA LEU A 211 3.12 12.02 -8.95
C LEU A 211 1.94 12.92 -8.57
N LEU A 212 2.24 14.14 -8.12
CA LEU A 212 1.25 15.14 -7.72
C LEU A 212 0.33 15.52 -8.89
N HIS A 213 0.91 15.85 -10.05
CA HIS A 213 0.16 16.18 -11.25
C HIS A 213 -0.66 15.00 -11.76
N LEU A 214 -0.14 13.76 -11.73
CA LEU A 214 -0.94 12.58 -12.10
C LEU A 214 -2.15 12.39 -11.18
N ALA A 215 -2.01 12.68 -9.88
CA ALA A 215 -3.13 12.68 -8.95
C ALA A 215 -4.15 13.79 -9.27
N GLN A 216 -3.69 15.03 -9.54
CA GLN A 216 -4.56 16.14 -9.98
C GLN A 216 -5.34 15.81 -11.26
N HIS A 217 -4.69 15.15 -12.22
CA HIS A 217 -5.33 14.64 -13.46
C HIS A 217 -6.21 13.41 -13.24
N ARG A 218 -6.42 13.01 -11.98
CA ARG A 218 -7.26 11.88 -11.59
C ARG A 218 -6.78 10.52 -12.10
N ARG A 219 -5.49 10.40 -12.44
CA ARG A 219 -4.88 9.18 -12.98
C ARG A 219 -4.27 8.30 -11.90
N VAL A 220 -3.85 8.90 -10.78
CA VAL A 220 -3.21 8.21 -9.66
C VAL A 220 -3.94 8.49 -8.35
N TRP A 221 -4.13 7.44 -7.56
CA TRP A 221 -4.45 7.50 -6.13
C TRP A 221 -3.15 7.32 -5.34
N ILE A 222 -2.89 8.17 -4.35
CA ILE A 222 -1.69 8.08 -3.51
C ILE A 222 -2.07 7.43 -2.20
N LYS A 223 -1.42 6.30 -1.89
CA LYS A 223 -1.65 5.56 -0.66
C LYS A 223 -0.68 6.00 0.44
N ILE A 224 -1.20 6.69 1.43
CA ILE A 224 -0.47 7.12 2.63
C ILE A 224 -0.32 5.92 3.56
N SER A 225 0.85 5.30 3.51
CA SER A 225 1.15 4.04 4.22
C SER A 225 2.65 3.84 4.35
N GLY A 226 3.07 2.99 5.28
CA GLY A 226 4.47 2.57 5.38
C GLY A 226 5.47 3.73 5.60
N LEU A 227 5.13 4.73 6.42
CA LEU A 227 5.99 5.91 6.63
C LEU A 227 7.41 5.55 7.10
N TYR A 228 7.57 4.46 7.83
CA TYR A 228 8.86 3.89 8.23
C TYR A 228 9.74 3.42 7.05
N ARG A 229 9.16 3.25 5.85
CA ARG A 229 9.88 2.99 4.61
C ARG A 229 10.40 4.29 3.98
N ALA A 230 9.71 5.41 4.22
CA ALA A 230 10.02 6.73 3.67
C ALA A 230 10.89 7.61 4.58
N SER A 231 10.94 7.32 5.89
CA SER A 231 11.65 8.11 6.89
C SER A 231 12.39 7.24 7.91
N SER A 232 13.50 7.77 8.43
CA SER A 232 14.28 7.18 9.52
C SER A 232 13.95 7.81 10.89
N ARG A 233 13.09 8.84 10.96
CA ARG A 233 12.77 9.60 12.19
C ARG A 233 11.57 9.01 12.96
N SER A 234 11.62 7.71 13.25
CA SER A 234 10.52 7.01 13.92
C SER A 234 10.18 7.57 15.31
N GLU A 235 11.18 8.08 16.05
CA GLU A 235 10.97 8.64 17.40
C GLU A 235 10.16 9.95 17.41
N ASN A 236 10.09 10.63 16.27
CA ASN A 236 9.37 11.88 16.07
C ASN A 236 8.10 11.70 15.22
N GLY A 237 7.58 10.47 15.10
CA GLY A 237 6.38 10.22 14.31
C GLY A 237 6.56 10.54 12.82
N TYR A 238 7.79 10.43 12.30
CA TYR A 238 8.16 10.67 10.91
C TYR A 238 7.94 12.13 10.47
N ASP A 239 8.29 13.08 11.34
CA ASP A 239 8.14 14.54 11.15
C ASP A 239 8.72 15.09 9.84
N ASP A 240 9.78 14.48 9.31
CA ASP A 240 10.39 14.83 8.04
C ASP A 240 9.55 14.48 6.80
N LEU A 241 8.36 13.90 6.99
CA LEU A 241 7.33 13.74 5.95
C LEU A 241 6.23 14.81 6.03
N GLU A 242 6.18 15.63 7.07
CA GLU A 242 5.11 16.60 7.29
C GLU A 242 4.88 17.51 6.10
N THR A 243 5.94 18.11 5.56
CA THR A 243 5.86 19.03 4.43
C THR A 243 5.33 18.35 3.16
N ILE A 244 5.72 17.09 2.90
CA ILE A 244 5.15 16.27 1.81
C ILE A 244 3.66 16.04 2.06
N MET A 245 3.29 15.58 3.25
CA MET A 245 1.91 15.23 3.58
C MET A 245 0.97 16.43 3.51
N ARG A 246 1.37 17.57 4.08
CA ARG A 246 0.60 18.82 4.02
C ARG A 246 0.38 19.27 2.58
N ARG A 247 1.40 19.14 1.72
CA ARG A 247 1.28 19.47 0.30
C ARG A 247 0.27 18.56 -0.41
N LEU A 248 0.33 17.25 -0.16
CA LEU A 248 -0.61 16.28 -0.71
C LEU A 248 -2.05 16.52 -0.23
N PHE A 249 -2.26 16.72 1.08
CA PHE A 249 -3.59 17.02 1.64
C PHE A 249 -4.18 18.32 1.08
N LYS A 250 -3.34 19.34 0.86
CA LYS A 250 -3.78 20.62 0.30
C LYS A 250 -4.19 20.49 -1.16
N GLU A 251 -3.43 19.78 -1.98
CA GLU A 251 -3.55 19.87 -3.44
C GLU A 251 -4.30 18.71 -4.09
N VAL A 252 -4.32 17.54 -3.46
CA VAL A 252 -5.00 16.35 -3.99
C VAL A 252 -5.82 15.58 -2.93
N PRO A 253 -6.61 16.24 -2.06
CA PRO A 253 -7.33 15.57 -0.96
C PRO A 253 -8.28 14.47 -1.45
N ASP A 254 -8.84 14.59 -2.66
CA ASP A 254 -9.77 13.60 -3.25
C ASP A 254 -9.06 12.41 -3.93
N ARG A 255 -7.75 12.27 -3.69
CA ARG A 255 -6.88 11.24 -4.27
C ARG A 255 -5.98 10.54 -3.26
N LEU A 256 -6.19 10.79 -1.97
CA LEU A 256 -5.45 10.16 -0.89
C LEU A 256 -6.26 9.01 -0.28
N ILE A 257 -5.60 7.89 0.00
CA ILE A 257 -6.16 6.78 0.77
C ILE A 257 -5.16 6.35 1.84
N TRP A 258 -5.63 5.90 3.00
CA TRP A 258 -4.76 5.49 4.10
C TRP A 258 -4.57 3.96 4.18
N ALA A 259 -3.44 3.51 4.69
CA ALA A 259 -3.25 2.13 5.13
C ALA A 259 -2.17 1.99 6.22
N SER A 260 -2.32 0.96 7.06
CA SER A 260 -1.36 0.62 8.12
C SER A 260 -0.09 -0.06 7.60
N ASP A 261 -0.17 -0.74 6.45
CA ASP A 261 0.86 -1.66 5.95
C ASP A 261 1.09 -2.85 6.90
N TRP A 262 0.06 -3.27 7.67
CA TRP A 262 0.11 -4.47 8.51
C TRP A 262 0.44 -5.71 7.67
N PRO A 263 1.30 -6.63 8.13
CA PRO A 263 1.88 -6.74 9.46
C PRO A 263 3.25 -6.04 9.60
N HIS A 264 3.59 -5.08 8.75
CA HIS A 264 4.83 -4.31 8.81
C HIS A 264 6.09 -5.11 8.44
N THR A 265 6.15 -5.61 7.22
CA THR A 265 7.28 -6.40 6.71
C THR A 265 8.61 -5.63 6.68
N GLY A 266 9.72 -6.38 6.69
CA GLY A 266 11.07 -5.82 6.59
C GLY A 266 11.36 -5.04 5.29
N GLU A 267 12.56 -4.47 5.20
CA GLU A 267 13.05 -3.77 4.00
C GLU A 267 13.82 -4.71 3.07
N GLY A 268 13.66 -4.53 1.76
CA GLY A 268 14.40 -5.28 0.74
C GLY A 268 15.92 -5.12 0.87
N ALA A 269 16.40 -3.92 1.23
CA ALA A 269 17.81 -3.64 1.42
C ALA A 269 18.46 -4.50 2.53
N THR A 270 17.73 -4.79 3.62
CA THR A 270 18.20 -5.69 4.68
C THR A 270 18.31 -7.13 4.18
N ARG A 271 17.36 -7.56 3.33
CA ARG A 271 17.38 -8.89 2.72
C ARG A 271 18.56 -9.02 1.75
N ALA A 272 18.86 -8.00 0.95
CA ALA A 272 19.96 -8.01 0.00
C ALA A 272 21.34 -8.24 0.66
N LYS A 273 21.49 -7.92 1.95
CA LYS A 273 22.73 -8.14 2.73
C LYS A 273 22.88 -9.58 3.25
N LYS A 274 21.83 -10.40 3.18
CA LYS A 274 21.84 -11.79 3.67
C LYS A 274 22.00 -12.78 2.51
N ASP A 275 22.77 -13.83 2.76
CA ASP A 275 22.82 -14.99 1.88
C ASP A 275 21.43 -15.58 1.62
N ALA A 276 21.18 -16.07 0.40
CA ALA A 276 19.87 -16.55 -0.02
C ALA A 276 19.39 -17.75 0.81
N ALA A 277 20.26 -18.73 1.09
CA ALA A 277 19.88 -19.89 1.89
C ALA A 277 19.52 -19.49 3.33
N LYS A 278 20.29 -18.55 3.91
CA LYS A 278 19.98 -18.00 5.25
C LYS A 278 18.63 -17.28 5.28
N ARG A 279 18.31 -16.47 4.26
CA ARG A 279 17.02 -15.75 4.17
C ARG A 279 15.81 -16.68 4.14
N LEU A 280 15.96 -17.87 3.56
CA LEU A 280 14.88 -18.84 3.45
C LEU A 280 14.75 -19.72 4.69
N ALA A 281 15.86 -20.01 5.36
CA ALA A 281 15.88 -20.82 6.58
C ALA A 281 15.43 -20.04 7.82
N GLU A 282 15.73 -18.74 7.91
CA GLU A 282 15.36 -17.89 9.04
C GLU A 282 13.95 -17.32 8.88
N ILE A 283 13.15 -17.40 9.95
CA ILE A 283 11.84 -16.72 10.02
C ILE A 283 12.08 -15.23 10.28
N GLU A 284 11.74 -14.38 9.30
CA GLU A 284 11.78 -12.93 9.40
C GLU A 284 10.59 -12.43 10.23
N GLN A 285 10.91 -11.83 11.38
CA GLN A 285 9.92 -11.17 12.23
C GLN A 285 9.47 -9.83 11.64
N PHE A 286 8.28 -9.41 12.03
CA PHE A 286 7.71 -8.14 11.62
C PHE A 286 8.26 -6.95 12.41
N ARG A 287 8.21 -5.75 11.83
CA ARG A 287 8.59 -4.51 12.50
C ARG A 287 7.58 -4.17 13.58
N THR A 288 8.08 -3.69 14.72
CA THR A 288 7.23 -3.02 15.71
C THR A 288 7.05 -1.57 15.28
N ILE A 289 5.82 -1.17 14.98
CA ILE A 289 5.47 0.16 14.48
C ILE A 289 4.46 0.81 15.42
N ASP A 290 4.70 2.09 15.77
CA ASP A 290 3.75 2.92 16.51
C ASP A 290 2.65 3.43 15.56
N ASN A 291 1.68 2.57 15.27
CA ASN A 291 0.55 2.90 14.38
C ASN A 291 -0.28 4.07 14.92
N PHE A 292 -0.40 4.19 16.24
CA PHE A 292 -1.15 5.28 16.87
C PHE A 292 -0.44 6.62 16.72
N GLY A 293 0.88 6.64 16.92
CA GLY A 293 1.72 7.80 16.63
C GLY A 293 1.63 8.23 15.16
N ILE A 294 1.65 7.27 14.22
CA ILE A 294 1.49 7.58 12.78
C ILE A 294 0.13 8.23 12.51
N LEU A 295 -0.95 7.63 13.00
CA LEU A 295 -2.30 8.18 12.80
C LEU A 295 -2.46 9.56 13.43
N GLN A 296 -1.86 9.80 14.60
CA GLN A 296 -1.82 11.11 15.23
C GLN A 296 -1.10 12.14 14.35
N SER A 297 0.10 11.85 13.87
CA SER A 297 0.84 12.73 12.97
C SER A 297 0.02 13.05 11.70
N LEU A 298 -0.55 12.03 11.06
CA LEU A 298 -1.36 12.23 9.85
C LEU A 298 -2.60 13.07 10.11
N ARG A 299 -3.24 12.91 11.28
CA ARG A 299 -4.40 13.71 11.67
C ARG A 299 -4.04 15.18 11.82
N ASP A 300 -2.89 15.47 12.43
CA ASP A 300 -2.38 16.84 12.61
C ASP A 300 -1.97 17.48 11.27
N TRP A 301 -1.43 16.69 10.35
CA TRP A 301 -1.00 17.17 9.03
C TRP A 301 -2.16 17.37 8.04
N ALA A 302 -3.26 16.62 8.19
CA ALA A 302 -4.45 16.76 7.34
C ALA A 302 -5.06 18.18 7.37
N GLY A 303 -4.84 18.93 8.45
CA GLY A 303 -5.23 20.34 8.55
C GLY A 303 -6.75 20.59 8.63
N GLY A 304 -7.56 19.54 8.75
CA GLY A 304 -9.01 19.62 8.89
C GLY A 304 -9.73 18.27 8.80
N ASP A 305 -11.01 18.27 9.16
CA ASP A 305 -11.86 17.07 9.18
C ASP A 305 -12.24 16.55 7.80
N ASP A 306 -12.39 17.45 6.82
CA ASP A 306 -12.78 17.09 5.45
C ASP A 306 -11.71 16.21 4.78
N ALA A 307 -10.45 16.68 4.73
CA ALA A 307 -9.36 15.92 4.12
C ALA A 307 -9.09 14.60 4.84
N TRP A 308 -9.18 14.59 6.17
CA TRP A 308 -9.06 13.38 6.98
C TRP A 308 -10.16 12.37 6.65
N ARG A 309 -11.43 12.80 6.65
CA ARG A 309 -12.58 11.95 6.34
C ARG A 309 -12.53 11.42 4.91
N LYS A 310 -12.11 12.25 3.95
CA LYS A 310 -11.89 11.84 2.57
C LYS A 310 -10.88 10.70 2.49
N MET A 311 -9.71 10.88 3.09
CA MET A 311 -8.65 9.87 3.07
C MET A 311 -9.06 8.56 3.75
N MET A 312 -9.73 8.64 4.90
CA MET A 312 -10.07 7.47 5.72
C MET A 312 -11.30 6.71 5.22
N VAL A 313 -12.30 7.41 4.66
CA VAL A 313 -13.62 6.83 4.35
C VAL A 313 -14.04 7.04 2.90
N GLU A 314 -14.14 8.29 2.44
CA GLU A 314 -14.86 8.59 1.18
C GLU A 314 -14.09 8.16 -0.07
N ASN A 315 -12.79 8.48 -0.11
CA ASN A 315 -11.90 8.09 -1.19
C ASN A 315 -11.77 6.56 -1.31
N PRO A 316 -11.43 5.81 -0.24
CA PRO A 316 -11.33 4.36 -0.35
C PRO A 316 -12.68 3.71 -0.63
N ARG A 317 -13.80 4.23 -0.09
CA ARG A 317 -15.14 3.76 -0.47
C ARG A 317 -15.36 3.94 -1.98
N LYS A 318 -15.16 5.15 -2.51
CA LYS A 318 -15.25 5.41 -3.95
C LYS A 318 -14.35 4.47 -4.76
N LEU A 319 -13.13 4.24 -4.30
CA LEU A 319 -12.17 3.41 -5.03
C LEU A 319 -12.54 1.92 -5.05
N PHE A 320 -13.05 1.38 -3.94
CA PHE A 320 -13.22 -0.07 -3.74
C PHE A 320 -14.67 -0.57 -3.75
N THR A 321 -15.66 0.33 -3.74
CA THR A 321 -17.09 -0.03 -3.86
C THR A 321 -17.69 0.32 -5.22
N SER A 322 -17.04 1.17 -6.02
CA SER A 322 -17.62 1.60 -7.31
C SER A 322 -17.82 0.42 -8.26
N SER A 323 -19.04 0.28 -8.75
CA SER A 323 -19.48 -0.73 -9.72
C SER A 323 -19.36 -0.26 -11.17
N VAL A 324 -18.72 0.89 -11.41
CA VAL A 324 -18.60 1.50 -12.74
C VAL A 324 -17.53 0.79 -13.55
#